data_AF-A0A9P4K540-F1
#
_entry.id   AF-A0A9P4K540-F1
#
_cell.length_a   1.000
_cell.length_b   1.000
_cell.length_c   1.000
_cell.angle_alpha   90.00
_cell.angle_beta   90.00
_cell.angle_gamma   90.00
#
_symmetry.space_group_name_H-M   'P 1'
#
loop_
_entity.id
_entity.type
_entity.pdbx_description
1 polymer ?
#
loop_
_entity_poly.entity_id
_entity_poly.type
_entity_poly.pdbx_seq_one_letter_code
_entity_poly.pdbx_strand_id
1 'polypeptide(L)'
;MADAPLPAANGTFPAHNPAGQTAAAVAQADTISADEIALYDRQIRLWGVQAQEKIRNANILLVSVKAFANEVAKNLVLAGVGSITLADHEVVTEEDLGAQFFVSEADVGKNRAEAAAPQIQKLNPRVRVDVITRDVRNEQDVNFYAAYDVIIATDLDFLSLSALDSGARLAQRPFYAGCSHGMYGFIFADLGIHEYVIEREKGNRPTRLEPESATRSVTAITTKKESGKTIEMVTKRELYTPLLLVNTSPLPPDMQNNTRKLKKVHPLLTCVRALWEYQRNGHGVYPSHTKEHLQLFTQLATEKHKELLLPAETLKAEFLRSFLQNLGSELAPVTAFLGGQLAQDVINVLGKREQPIQNLMLFDGEDSAGPIYALHPIFLSEAPPVAPVVPADSAITVV
;
A
#
# COMPACT_ATOMS: atom_id res chain seq x y z
N MET A 1 2.95 29.93 -64.13
CA MET A 1 2.15 29.40 -63.01
C MET A 1 2.87 28.15 -62.53
N ALA A 2 3.40 28.20 -61.31
CA ALA A 2 4.22 27.16 -60.72
C ALA A 2 3.32 26.22 -59.90
N ASP A 3 3.40 24.92 -60.16
CA ASP A 3 2.76 23.88 -59.36
C ASP A 3 3.76 23.34 -58.33
N ALA A 4 3.36 23.35 -57.06
CA ALA A 4 4.14 22.86 -55.94
C ALA A 4 3.89 21.35 -55.70
N PRO A 5 4.91 20.56 -55.28
CA PRO A 5 4.69 19.18 -54.84
C PRO A 5 4.30 19.10 -53.36
N LEU A 6 3.38 18.17 -53.05
CA LEU A 6 2.88 17.82 -51.72
C LEU A 6 3.96 17.20 -50.80
N PRO A 7 3.91 17.39 -49.47
CA PRO A 7 4.90 16.85 -48.55
C PRO A 7 4.70 15.35 -48.29
N ALA A 8 5.83 14.66 -48.12
CA ALA A 8 5.94 13.23 -47.86
C ALA A 8 5.31 12.81 -46.53
N ALA A 9 4.68 11.62 -46.52
CA ALA A 9 4.15 10.98 -45.34
C ALA A 9 5.28 10.56 -44.38
N ASN A 10 5.29 11.15 -43.18
CA ASN A 10 6.08 10.68 -42.04
C ASN A 10 5.43 9.43 -41.45
N GLY A 11 6.14 8.30 -41.39
CA GLY A 11 5.58 7.11 -40.71
C GLY A 11 6.39 5.83 -40.66
N THR A 12 7.63 5.76 -41.16
CA THR A 12 8.47 4.56 -40.95
C THR A 12 9.28 4.70 -39.67
N PHE A 13 8.83 4.03 -38.60
CA PHE A 13 9.65 3.84 -37.40
C PHE A 13 10.91 3.04 -37.75
N PRO A 14 12.09 3.38 -37.22
CA PRO A 14 13.29 2.56 -37.39
C PRO A 14 13.04 1.19 -36.76
N ALA A 15 13.31 0.14 -37.53
CA ALA A 15 13.27 -1.24 -37.06
C ALA A 15 14.37 -1.44 -36.00
N HIS A 16 14.07 -1.14 -34.75
CA HIS A 16 14.82 -1.69 -33.63
C HIS A 16 14.60 -3.21 -33.70
N ASN A 17 15.66 -4.01 -33.73
CA ASN A 17 15.57 -5.45 -33.64
C ASN A 17 15.67 -5.85 -32.15
N PRO A 18 14.57 -5.88 -31.38
CA PRO A 18 14.58 -6.14 -29.94
C PRO A 18 15.09 -7.54 -29.60
N ALA A 19 14.99 -8.49 -30.54
CA ALA A 19 15.39 -9.89 -30.32
C ALA A 19 16.86 -10.05 -29.92
N GLY A 20 17.75 -9.18 -30.42
CA GLY A 20 19.19 -9.24 -30.10
C GLY A 20 19.54 -8.77 -28.69
N GLN A 21 18.79 -7.82 -28.13
CA GLN A 21 18.99 -7.36 -26.76
C GLN A 21 18.35 -8.31 -25.74
N THR A 22 17.23 -8.95 -26.10
CA THR A 22 16.63 -10.04 -25.31
C THR A 22 17.60 -11.23 -25.24
N ALA A 23 18.20 -11.64 -26.35
CA ALA A 23 19.14 -12.77 -26.39
C ALA A 23 20.40 -12.58 -25.53
N ALA A 24 20.92 -11.35 -25.41
CA ALA A 24 22.09 -11.06 -24.56
C ALA A 24 21.75 -11.05 -23.06
N ALA A 25 20.54 -10.64 -22.69
CA ALA A 25 20.04 -10.77 -21.31
C ALA A 25 19.67 -12.23 -20.96
N VAL A 26 19.25 -13.02 -21.96
CA VAL A 26 18.93 -14.46 -21.85
C VAL A 26 20.17 -15.30 -21.54
N ALA A 27 21.36 -14.90 -21.97
CA ALA A 27 22.60 -15.62 -21.68
C ALA A 27 23.04 -15.58 -20.19
N GLN A 28 22.37 -14.77 -19.35
CA GLN A 28 22.60 -14.71 -17.90
C GLN A 28 21.51 -15.38 -17.06
N ALA A 29 20.43 -15.89 -17.67
CA ALA A 29 19.28 -16.45 -16.98
C ALA A 29 19.00 -17.89 -17.44
N ASP A 30 19.83 -18.83 -17.01
CA ASP A 30 19.59 -20.28 -17.19
C ASP A 30 18.34 -20.80 -16.45
N THR A 31 17.57 -19.93 -15.78
CA THR A 31 16.52 -20.30 -14.82
C THR A 31 15.09 -20.04 -15.30
N ILE A 32 14.83 -19.28 -16.37
CA ILE A 32 13.47 -18.95 -16.84
C ILE A 32 13.20 -19.65 -18.17
N SER A 33 12.11 -20.44 -18.24
CA SER A 33 11.75 -21.17 -19.45
C SER A 33 11.38 -20.23 -20.61
N ALA A 34 11.59 -20.65 -21.86
CA ALA A 34 11.25 -19.83 -23.03
C ALA A 34 9.77 -19.42 -23.07
N ASP A 35 8.88 -20.31 -22.62
CA ASP A 35 7.43 -20.04 -22.52
C ASP A 35 7.11 -18.98 -21.46
N GLU A 36 7.83 -18.96 -20.34
CA GLU A 36 7.70 -17.92 -19.32
C GLU A 36 8.23 -16.58 -19.80
N ILE A 37 9.35 -16.57 -20.53
CA ILE A 37 9.89 -15.36 -21.14
C ILE A 37 8.86 -14.75 -22.11
N ALA A 38 8.21 -15.59 -22.92
CA ALA A 38 7.17 -15.11 -23.84
C ALA A 38 5.94 -14.55 -23.11
N LEU A 39 5.51 -15.20 -22.02
CA LEU A 39 4.37 -14.74 -21.20
C LEU A 39 4.66 -13.40 -20.51
N TYR A 40 5.85 -13.25 -19.93
CA TYR A 40 6.25 -12.06 -19.18
C TYR A 40 7.06 -11.05 -20.00
N ASP A 41 7.16 -11.20 -21.33
CA ASP A 41 8.00 -10.35 -22.18
C ASP A 41 7.76 -8.85 -21.94
N ARG A 42 6.49 -8.43 -21.87
CA ARG A 42 6.12 -7.02 -21.61
C ARG A 42 6.55 -6.54 -20.22
N GLN A 43 6.44 -7.41 -19.22
CA GLN A 43 6.81 -7.13 -17.84
C GLN A 43 8.34 -7.05 -17.69
N ILE A 44 9.05 -8.03 -18.25
CA ILE A 44 10.51 -8.10 -18.31
C ILE A 44 11.10 -6.87 -19.02
N ARG A 45 10.46 -6.36 -20.07
CA ARG A 45 10.90 -5.11 -20.72
C ARG A 45 10.84 -3.89 -19.81
N LEU A 46 9.93 -3.88 -18.84
CA LEU A 46 9.75 -2.76 -17.92
C LEU A 46 10.74 -2.85 -16.76
N TRP A 47 10.71 -3.96 -16.01
CA TRP A 47 11.48 -4.08 -14.76
C TRP A 47 12.70 -5.00 -14.85
N GLY A 48 12.98 -5.60 -16.01
CA GLY A 48 14.15 -6.43 -16.26
C GLY A 48 14.04 -7.87 -15.76
N VAL A 49 14.88 -8.73 -16.31
CA VAL A 49 14.89 -10.18 -16.03
C VAL A 49 15.17 -10.48 -14.55
N GLN A 50 16.14 -9.79 -13.94
CA GLN A 50 16.49 -10.01 -12.53
C GLN A 50 15.35 -9.66 -11.56
N ALA A 51 14.56 -8.63 -11.86
CA ALA A 51 13.38 -8.32 -11.04
C ALA A 51 12.30 -9.39 -11.22
N GLN A 52 12.06 -9.85 -12.45
CA GLN A 52 11.13 -10.95 -12.73
C GLN A 52 11.51 -12.24 -12.00
N GLU A 53 12.80 -12.57 -11.93
CA GLU A 53 13.26 -13.75 -11.20
C GLU A 53 12.97 -13.65 -9.70
N LYS A 54 13.16 -12.47 -9.09
CA LYS A 54 12.78 -12.24 -7.69
C LYS A 54 11.28 -12.38 -7.46
N ILE A 55 10.48 -11.80 -8.36
CA ILE A 55 9.01 -11.90 -8.30
C ILE A 55 8.61 -13.38 -8.37
N ARG A 56 9.15 -14.15 -9.33
CA ARG A 56 8.87 -15.58 -9.52
C ARG A 56 9.22 -16.44 -8.32
N ASN A 57 10.17 -16.03 -7.49
CA ASN A 57 10.56 -16.78 -6.30
C ASN A 57 9.85 -16.31 -5.03
N ALA A 58 9.03 -15.25 -5.12
CA ALA A 58 8.37 -14.66 -3.96
C ALA A 58 7.16 -15.48 -3.50
N ASN A 59 7.07 -15.69 -2.19
CA ASN A 59 5.92 -16.30 -1.53
C ASN A 59 5.11 -15.22 -0.79
N ILE A 60 3.82 -15.08 -1.10
CA ILE A 60 2.96 -14.02 -0.56
C ILE A 60 1.93 -14.62 0.39
N LEU A 61 1.76 -14.02 1.57
CA LEU A 61 0.60 -14.26 2.43
C LEU A 61 -0.41 -13.14 2.22
N LEU A 62 -1.65 -13.48 1.88
CA LEU A 62 -2.76 -12.53 1.73
C LEU A 62 -3.87 -12.89 2.72
N VAL A 63 -4.10 -12.02 3.70
CA VAL A 63 -5.04 -12.22 4.81
C VAL A 63 -6.33 -11.42 4.59
N SER A 64 -7.47 -12.06 4.83
CA SER A 64 -8.84 -11.55 4.62
C SER A 64 -9.17 -11.33 3.13
N VAL A 65 -9.86 -12.31 2.55
CA VAL A 65 -10.12 -12.42 1.11
C VAL A 65 -11.47 -11.78 0.78
N LYS A 66 -11.45 -10.44 0.70
CA LYS A 66 -12.57 -9.61 0.23
C LYS A 66 -12.29 -8.96 -1.13
N ALA A 67 -13.11 -8.01 -1.58
CA ALA A 67 -12.97 -7.45 -2.93
C ALA A 67 -11.61 -6.77 -3.18
N PHE A 68 -11.05 -6.07 -2.18
CA PHE A 68 -9.71 -5.51 -2.27
C PHE A 68 -8.65 -6.61 -2.42
N ALA A 69 -8.66 -7.63 -1.57
CA ALA A 69 -7.76 -8.78 -1.69
C ALA A 69 -7.84 -9.46 -3.06
N ASN A 70 -9.03 -9.59 -3.65
CA ASN A 70 -9.20 -10.18 -4.98
C ASN A 70 -8.45 -9.39 -6.06
N GLU A 71 -8.48 -8.07 -5.98
CA GLU A 71 -7.72 -7.18 -6.87
C GLU A 71 -6.21 -7.30 -6.65
N VAL A 72 -5.75 -7.38 -5.41
CA VAL A 72 -4.33 -7.64 -5.08
C VAL A 72 -3.89 -9.00 -5.64
N ALA A 73 -4.63 -10.06 -5.34
CA ALA A 73 -4.34 -11.43 -5.77
C ALA A 73 -4.27 -11.54 -7.30
N LYS A 74 -5.27 -10.96 -8.01
CA LYS A 74 -5.29 -10.90 -9.47
C LYS A 74 -3.98 -10.32 -10.02
N ASN A 75 -3.57 -9.16 -9.53
CA ASN A 75 -2.39 -8.46 -10.03
C ASN A 75 -1.10 -9.21 -9.72
N LEU A 76 -0.92 -9.74 -8.50
CA LEU A 76 0.28 -10.48 -8.11
C LEU A 76 0.42 -11.82 -8.85
N VAL A 77 -0.69 -12.56 -9.03
CA VAL A 77 -0.70 -13.84 -9.74
C VAL A 77 -0.41 -13.65 -11.23
N LEU A 78 -0.95 -12.60 -11.85
CA LEU A 78 -0.65 -12.25 -13.24
C LEU A 78 0.77 -11.68 -13.43
N ALA A 79 1.35 -11.06 -12.39
CA ALA A 79 2.76 -10.68 -12.36
C ALA A 79 3.70 -11.90 -12.22
N GLY A 80 3.14 -13.06 -11.85
CA GLY A 80 3.87 -14.31 -11.79
C GLY A 80 4.69 -14.49 -10.52
N VAL A 81 4.12 -14.14 -9.35
CA VAL A 81 4.71 -14.53 -8.06
C VAL A 81 4.86 -16.04 -7.93
N GLY A 82 5.82 -16.52 -7.12
CA GLY A 82 6.04 -17.96 -6.96
C GLY A 82 4.88 -18.69 -6.28
N SER A 83 4.38 -18.12 -5.18
CA SER A 83 3.16 -18.59 -4.55
C SER A 83 2.37 -17.48 -3.87
N ILE A 84 1.08 -17.70 -3.73
CA ILE A 84 0.18 -16.89 -2.91
C ILE A 84 -0.62 -17.81 -1.99
N THR A 85 -0.59 -17.55 -0.69
CA THR A 85 -1.39 -18.23 0.31
C THR A 85 -2.51 -17.32 0.77
N LEU A 86 -3.74 -17.77 0.59
CA LEU A 86 -4.96 -17.06 0.95
C LEU A 86 -5.38 -17.48 2.36
N ALA A 87 -5.37 -16.56 3.31
CA ALA A 87 -5.78 -16.82 4.68
C ALA A 87 -7.09 -16.08 5.01
N ASP A 88 -8.19 -16.81 5.11
CA ASP A 88 -9.47 -16.28 5.55
C ASP A 88 -10.24 -17.34 6.33
N HIS A 89 -10.81 -16.93 7.45
CA HIS A 89 -11.59 -17.80 8.33
C HIS A 89 -13.11 -17.60 8.19
N GLU A 90 -13.51 -16.55 7.48
CA GLU A 90 -14.91 -16.24 7.23
C GLU A 90 -15.46 -17.00 6.03
N VAL A 91 -16.79 -17.02 5.94
CA VAL A 91 -17.53 -17.64 4.85
C VAL A 91 -18.00 -16.58 3.87
N VAL A 92 -18.22 -17.01 2.63
CA VAL A 92 -18.85 -16.17 1.60
C VAL A 92 -20.27 -15.83 2.05
N THR A 93 -20.59 -14.54 2.10
CA THR A 93 -21.93 -14.01 2.36
C THR A 93 -22.52 -13.41 1.09
N GLU A 94 -23.80 -13.04 1.12
CA GLU A 94 -24.44 -12.35 -0.01
C GLU A 94 -23.80 -11.00 -0.32
N GLU A 95 -23.28 -10.30 0.69
CA GLU A 95 -22.59 -9.01 0.52
C GLU A 95 -21.33 -9.14 -0.34
N ASP A 96 -20.63 -10.27 -0.23
CA ASP A 96 -19.41 -10.54 -0.99
C ASP A 96 -19.68 -10.58 -2.50
N LEU A 97 -20.86 -11.04 -2.94
CA LEU A 97 -21.22 -11.16 -4.36
C LEU A 97 -21.27 -9.80 -5.08
N GLY A 98 -21.41 -8.70 -4.34
CA GLY A 98 -21.51 -7.35 -4.92
C GLY A 98 -20.18 -6.80 -5.46
N ALA A 99 -19.06 -7.23 -4.90
CA ALA A 99 -17.74 -6.69 -5.23
C ALA A 99 -16.66 -7.77 -5.44
N GLN A 100 -16.88 -9.01 -4.99
CA GLN A 100 -15.93 -10.11 -5.15
C GLN A 100 -16.17 -10.89 -6.45
N PHE A 101 -15.25 -10.79 -7.40
CA PHE A 101 -15.37 -11.46 -8.71
C PHE A 101 -14.79 -12.89 -8.78
N PHE A 102 -14.24 -13.42 -7.67
CA PHE A 102 -13.75 -14.81 -7.61
C PHE A 102 -14.73 -15.80 -6.97
N VAL A 103 -15.84 -15.32 -6.43
CA VAL A 103 -16.88 -16.15 -5.81
C VAL A 103 -18.20 -15.94 -6.53
N SER A 104 -19.11 -16.90 -6.36
CA SER A 104 -20.44 -16.88 -6.98
C SER A 104 -21.53 -17.21 -5.95
N GLU A 105 -22.79 -17.06 -6.33
CA GLU A 105 -23.94 -17.42 -5.48
C GLU A 105 -23.87 -18.89 -5.00
N ALA A 106 -23.30 -19.79 -5.81
CA ALA A 106 -23.10 -21.19 -5.46
C ALA A 106 -22.02 -21.43 -4.39
N ASP A 107 -21.29 -20.39 -4.00
CA ASP A 107 -20.22 -20.44 -3.00
C ASP A 107 -20.64 -19.86 -1.65
N VAL A 108 -21.83 -19.25 -1.55
CA VAL A 108 -22.37 -18.73 -0.28
C VAL A 108 -22.36 -19.83 0.79
N GLY A 109 -21.80 -19.51 1.96
CA GLY A 109 -21.61 -20.42 3.08
C GLY A 109 -20.34 -21.28 3.03
N LYS A 110 -19.58 -21.28 1.92
CA LYS A 110 -18.22 -21.87 1.87
C LYS A 110 -17.20 -20.89 2.43
N ASN A 111 -16.04 -21.38 2.85
CA ASN A 111 -14.92 -20.51 3.24
C ASN A 111 -14.50 -19.61 2.06
N ARG A 112 -14.27 -18.32 2.32
CA ARG A 112 -13.95 -17.33 1.25
C ARG A 112 -12.66 -17.68 0.51
N ALA A 113 -11.60 -18.03 1.22
CA ALA A 113 -10.31 -18.36 0.62
C ALA A 113 -10.39 -19.64 -0.22
N GLU A 114 -11.07 -20.68 0.27
CA GLU A 114 -11.30 -21.92 -0.48
C GLU A 114 -12.16 -21.68 -1.74
N ALA A 115 -13.19 -20.85 -1.65
CA ALA A 115 -14.06 -20.51 -2.78
C ALA A 115 -13.32 -19.72 -3.87
N ALA A 116 -12.46 -18.77 -3.49
CA ALA A 116 -11.72 -17.92 -4.42
C ALA A 116 -10.53 -18.63 -5.08
N ALA A 117 -9.85 -19.54 -4.36
CA ALA A 117 -8.60 -20.16 -4.81
C ALA A 117 -8.65 -20.81 -6.21
N PRO A 118 -9.70 -21.56 -6.60
CA PRO A 118 -9.79 -22.13 -7.95
C PRO A 118 -9.83 -21.09 -9.07
N GLN A 119 -10.46 -19.93 -8.85
CA GLN A 119 -10.51 -18.87 -9.86
C GLN A 119 -9.18 -18.12 -9.94
N ILE A 120 -8.54 -17.88 -8.80
CA ILE A 120 -7.20 -17.28 -8.73
C ILE A 120 -6.17 -18.18 -9.44
N GLN A 121 -6.21 -19.50 -9.18
CA GLN A 121 -5.30 -20.46 -9.81
C GLN A 121 -5.41 -20.49 -11.35
N LYS A 122 -6.63 -20.26 -11.91
CA LYS A 122 -6.86 -20.20 -13.36
C LYS A 122 -6.18 -19.00 -14.03
N LEU A 123 -5.94 -17.91 -13.30
CA LEU A 123 -5.27 -16.73 -13.86
C LEU A 123 -3.85 -17.06 -14.32
N ASN A 124 -3.15 -17.89 -13.55
CA ASN A 124 -1.79 -18.31 -13.87
C ASN A 124 -1.47 -19.68 -13.26
N PRO A 125 -1.51 -20.77 -14.06
CA PRO A 125 -1.20 -22.13 -13.58
C PRO A 125 0.23 -22.32 -13.06
N ARG A 126 1.12 -21.34 -13.25
CA ARG A 126 2.52 -21.39 -12.77
C ARG A 126 2.68 -20.88 -11.35
N VAL A 127 1.70 -20.12 -10.84
CA VAL A 127 1.70 -19.64 -9.46
C VAL A 127 1.03 -20.69 -8.59
N ARG A 128 1.67 -21.10 -7.49
CA ARG A 128 1.03 -21.98 -6.51
C ARG A 128 0.06 -21.19 -5.65
N VAL A 129 -1.20 -21.64 -5.59
CA VAL A 129 -2.23 -21.04 -4.73
C VAL A 129 -2.52 -21.99 -3.57
N ASP A 130 -2.22 -21.56 -2.36
CA ASP A 130 -2.46 -22.31 -1.12
C ASP A 130 -3.56 -21.61 -0.27
N VAL A 131 -4.21 -22.34 0.64
CA VAL A 131 -5.31 -21.81 1.46
C VAL A 131 -5.12 -22.14 2.94
N ILE A 132 -5.46 -21.18 3.80
CA ILE A 132 -5.52 -21.32 5.26
C ILE A 132 -6.91 -20.86 5.72
N THR A 133 -7.68 -21.77 6.31
CA THR A 133 -9.07 -21.51 6.73
C THR A 133 -9.24 -21.17 8.20
N ARG A 134 -8.16 -21.27 8.99
CA ARG A 134 -8.16 -20.85 10.41
C ARG A 134 -7.95 -19.35 10.52
N ASP A 135 -8.40 -18.79 11.64
CA ASP A 135 -8.10 -17.39 11.97
C ASP A 135 -6.58 -17.22 12.24
N VAL A 136 -5.96 -16.27 11.52
CA VAL A 136 -4.53 -15.93 11.63
C VAL A 136 -4.32 -14.54 12.23
N ARG A 137 -5.39 -13.78 12.54
CA ARG A 137 -5.28 -12.38 12.99
C ARG A 137 -4.43 -12.21 14.25
N ASN A 138 -4.42 -13.22 15.11
CA ASN A 138 -3.66 -13.26 16.35
C ASN A 138 -2.50 -14.27 16.31
N GLU A 139 -2.05 -14.68 15.12
CA GLU A 139 -0.94 -15.62 14.97
C GLU A 139 0.34 -15.06 15.60
N GLN A 140 0.98 -15.87 16.45
CA GLN A 140 2.17 -15.49 17.22
C GLN A 140 3.42 -16.26 16.80
N ASP A 141 3.29 -17.33 16.01
CA ASP A 141 4.44 -18.10 15.55
C ASP A 141 5.24 -17.31 14.52
N VAL A 142 6.45 -16.89 14.89
CA VAL A 142 7.38 -16.20 13.98
C VAL A 142 7.69 -17.05 12.75
N ASN A 143 7.71 -18.38 12.88
CA ASN A 143 8.01 -19.28 11.75
C ASN A 143 6.88 -19.29 10.72
N PHE A 144 5.63 -19.04 11.14
CA PHE A 144 4.52 -18.87 10.21
C PHE A 144 4.79 -17.71 9.26
N TYR A 145 5.13 -16.53 9.80
CA TYR A 145 5.41 -15.35 8.99
C TYR A 145 6.71 -15.50 8.18
N ALA A 146 7.73 -16.14 8.76
CA ALA A 146 9.03 -16.33 8.11
C ALA A 146 8.97 -17.17 6.82
N ALA A 147 7.90 -17.93 6.59
CA ALA A 147 7.67 -18.68 5.37
C ALA A 147 7.33 -17.80 4.15
N TYR A 148 6.98 -16.53 4.36
CA TYR A 148 6.55 -15.61 3.31
C TYR A 148 7.54 -14.46 3.13
N ASP A 149 7.66 -13.98 1.89
CA ASP A 149 8.51 -12.85 1.54
C ASP A 149 7.79 -11.51 1.70
N VAL A 150 6.46 -11.50 1.57
CA VAL A 150 5.60 -10.33 1.83
C VAL A 150 4.30 -10.79 2.47
N ILE A 151 3.85 -10.07 3.50
CA ILE A 151 2.56 -10.27 4.15
C ILE A 151 1.65 -9.10 3.80
N ILE A 152 0.42 -9.39 3.40
CA ILE A 152 -0.59 -8.40 3.04
C ILE A 152 -1.86 -8.72 3.82
N ALA A 153 -2.43 -7.74 4.51
CA ALA A 153 -3.68 -7.89 5.24
C ALA A 153 -4.69 -6.82 4.80
N THR A 154 -5.91 -7.22 4.45
CA THR A 154 -6.91 -6.28 3.95
C THR A 154 -8.21 -6.29 4.74
N ASP A 155 -8.87 -5.14 4.84
CA ASP A 155 -10.23 -5.00 5.37
C ASP A 155 -10.43 -5.61 6.78
N LEU A 156 -9.39 -5.53 7.62
CA LEU A 156 -9.41 -5.92 9.04
C LEU A 156 -9.46 -4.69 9.95
N ASP A 157 -9.83 -4.90 11.21
CA ASP A 157 -9.79 -3.85 12.23
C ASP A 157 -8.35 -3.47 12.61
N PHE A 158 -8.20 -2.27 13.17
CA PHE A 158 -6.91 -1.70 13.54
C PHE A 158 -6.01 -2.62 14.40
N LEU A 159 -6.59 -3.35 15.38
CA LEU A 159 -5.79 -4.20 16.28
C LEU A 159 -5.34 -5.47 15.57
N SER A 160 -6.19 -6.08 14.75
CA SER A 160 -5.82 -7.22 13.92
C SER A 160 -4.72 -6.87 12.92
N LEU A 161 -4.83 -5.72 12.24
CA LEU A 161 -3.78 -5.22 11.33
C LEU A 161 -2.47 -4.97 12.09
N SER A 162 -2.54 -4.37 13.28
CA SER A 162 -1.35 -4.09 14.11
C SER A 162 -0.69 -5.36 14.64
N ALA A 163 -1.48 -6.41 14.94
CA ALA A 163 -0.97 -7.70 15.40
C ALA A 163 -0.22 -8.42 14.27
N LEU A 164 -0.79 -8.47 13.06
CA LEU A 164 -0.15 -9.05 11.88
C LEU A 164 1.13 -8.29 11.48
N ASP A 165 1.10 -6.96 11.52
CA ASP A 165 2.28 -6.10 11.32
C ASP A 165 3.40 -6.43 12.31
N SER A 166 3.04 -6.56 13.59
CA SER A 166 4.00 -6.91 14.64
C SER A 166 4.62 -8.31 14.41
N GLY A 167 3.79 -9.30 14.04
CA GLY A 167 4.26 -10.64 13.69
C GLY A 167 5.22 -10.65 12.50
N ALA A 168 4.86 -9.95 11.42
CA ALA A 168 5.70 -9.77 10.24
C ALA A 168 7.03 -9.08 10.59
N ARG A 169 7.00 -8.04 11.42
CA ARG A 169 8.19 -7.30 11.86
C ARG A 169 9.13 -8.17 12.71
N LEU A 170 8.59 -9.01 13.60
CA LEU A 170 9.37 -9.99 14.37
C LEU A 170 10.04 -11.02 13.47
N ALA A 171 9.39 -11.40 12.37
CA ALA A 171 9.95 -12.28 11.34
C ALA A 171 10.82 -11.55 10.30
N GLN A 172 11.02 -10.23 10.45
CA GLN A 172 11.75 -9.37 9.50
C GLN A 172 11.20 -9.42 8.07
N ARG A 173 9.87 -9.52 7.94
CA ARG A 173 9.17 -9.58 6.65
C ARG A 173 8.44 -8.28 6.35
N PRO A 174 8.50 -7.78 5.10
CA PRO A 174 7.65 -6.70 4.62
C PRO A 174 6.16 -6.97 4.89
N PHE A 175 5.47 -5.93 5.36
CA PHE A 175 4.04 -5.96 5.64
C PHE A 175 3.31 -4.83 4.91
N TYR A 176 2.12 -5.15 4.42
CA TYR A 176 1.17 -4.19 3.90
C TYR A 176 -0.18 -4.37 4.59
N ALA A 177 -0.83 -3.25 4.89
CA ALA A 177 -2.24 -3.22 5.24
C ALA A 177 -3.02 -2.38 4.25
N GLY A 178 -4.29 -2.71 4.00
CA GLY A 178 -5.16 -1.82 3.24
C GLY A 178 -6.63 -2.06 3.54
N CYS A 179 -7.43 -1.00 3.56
CA CYS A 179 -8.88 -1.13 3.70
C CYS A 179 -9.61 -0.26 2.69
N SER A 180 -10.77 -0.74 2.25
CA SER A 180 -11.74 -0.01 1.44
C SER A 180 -12.97 0.37 2.28
N HIS A 181 -13.39 1.62 2.18
CA HIS A 181 -14.57 2.19 2.83
C HIS A 181 -15.31 3.05 1.83
N GLY A 182 -16.16 2.42 1.01
CA GLY A 182 -16.96 3.04 -0.02
C GLY A 182 -16.07 3.79 -1.01
N MET A 183 -16.22 5.10 -1.11
CA MET A 183 -15.39 5.98 -1.94
C MET A 183 -13.97 6.21 -1.39
N TYR A 184 -13.67 5.78 -0.17
CA TYR A 184 -12.40 6.04 0.51
C TYR A 184 -11.61 4.76 0.74
N GLY A 185 -10.30 4.90 0.98
CA GLY A 185 -9.49 3.79 1.47
C GLY A 185 -8.07 4.21 1.82
N PHE A 186 -7.26 3.23 2.22
CA PHE A 186 -5.84 3.45 2.49
C PHE A 186 -5.00 2.22 2.14
N ILE A 187 -3.71 2.48 1.92
CA ILE A 187 -2.63 1.48 1.86
C ILE A 187 -1.57 1.93 2.86
N PHE A 188 -1.19 1.03 3.76
CA PHE A 188 -0.09 1.18 4.68
C PHE A 188 1.02 0.19 4.32
N ALA A 189 2.27 0.62 4.45
CA ALA A 189 3.44 -0.23 4.26
C ALA A 189 4.36 -0.17 5.49
N ASP A 190 4.83 -1.33 5.97
CA ASP A 190 5.95 -1.48 6.90
C ASP A 190 6.97 -2.45 6.32
N LEU A 191 8.05 -1.91 5.75
CA LEU A 191 9.10 -2.73 5.15
C LEU A 191 10.30 -2.92 6.10
N GLY A 192 10.17 -2.51 7.37
CA GLY A 192 11.29 -2.45 8.31
C GLY A 192 12.41 -1.52 7.83
N ILE A 193 13.49 -2.10 7.33
CA ILE A 193 14.56 -1.37 6.63
C ILE A 193 14.59 -1.89 5.20
N HIS A 194 14.27 -1.01 4.24
CA HIS A 194 14.22 -1.38 2.84
C HIS A 194 15.31 -0.66 2.04
N GLU A 195 16.07 -1.41 1.25
CA GLU A 195 17.06 -0.87 0.33
C GLU A 195 16.67 -1.15 -1.11
N TYR A 196 16.75 -0.10 -1.94
CA TYR A 196 16.42 -0.13 -3.35
C TYR A 196 17.41 0.72 -4.16
N VAL A 197 17.45 0.49 -5.46
CA VAL A 197 18.37 1.17 -6.37
C VAL A 197 17.58 1.95 -7.41
N ILE A 198 17.81 3.26 -7.47
CA ILE A 198 17.29 4.12 -8.54
C ILE A 198 18.35 4.23 -9.64
N GLU A 199 17.99 3.85 -10.87
CA GLU A 199 18.80 4.10 -12.06
C GLU A 199 18.39 5.42 -12.70
N ARG A 200 19.35 6.33 -12.92
CA ARG A 200 19.08 7.59 -13.61
C ARG A 200 20.29 8.11 -14.37
N GLU A 201 20.05 8.87 -15.42
CA GLU A 201 21.14 9.60 -16.10
C GLU A 201 21.77 10.59 -15.12
N LYS A 202 23.11 10.64 -15.11
CA LYS A 202 23.86 11.52 -14.22
C LYS A 202 23.46 12.98 -14.43
N GLY A 203 22.89 13.58 -13.40
CA GLY A 203 22.50 14.99 -13.42
C GLY A 203 23.68 15.94 -13.17
N ASN A 204 23.44 17.23 -13.41
CA ASN A 204 24.42 18.29 -13.14
C ASN A 204 24.66 18.52 -11.64
N ARG A 205 23.70 18.13 -10.78
CA ARG A 205 23.85 18.18 -9.32
C ARG A 205 24.45 16.87 -8.83
N PRO A 206 25.58 16.89 -8.11
CA PRO A 206 26.21 15.67 -7.63
C PRO A 206 25.33 14.99 -6.58
N THR A 207 25.10 13.69 -6.74
CA THR A 207 24.46 12.86 -5.71
C THR A 207 25.42 12.70 -4.52
N ARG A 208 24.94 12.91 -3.30
CA ARG A 208 25.75 12.82 -2.06
C ARG A 208 25.30 11.65 -1.21
N LEU A 209 26.24 11.06 -0.47
CA LEU A 209 25.97 10.00 0.52
C LEU A 209 25.51 10.65 1.83
N GLU A 210 24.30 11.18 1.83
CA GLU A 210 23.72 11.88 2.99
C GLU A 210 22.24 11.50 3.18
N PRO A 211 21.67 11.73 4.38
CA PRO A 211 20.24 11.65 4.59
C PRO A 211 19.49 12.64 3.69
N GLU A 212 18.48 12.17 2.97
CA GLU A 212 17.58 13.00 2.15
C GLU A 212 16.32 13.42 2.92
N SER A 213 15.92 12.63 3.93
CA SER A 213 14.83 12.93 4.85
C SER A 213 15.14 12.29 6.22
N ALA A 214 14.21 12.41 7.17
CA ALA A 214 14.33 11.75 8.47
C ALA A 214 14.27 10.21 8.37
N THR A 215 13.77 9.66 7.26
CA THR A 215 13.57 8.23 7.05
C THR A 215 14.30 7.67 5.84
N ARG A 216 14.81 8.54 4.95
CA ARG A 216 15.49 8.16 3.71
C ARG A 216 16.93 8.64 3.68
N SER A 217 17.84 7.77 3.27
CA SER A 217 19.25 8.13 3.04
C SER A 217 19.81 7.49 1.78
N VAL A 218 20.82 8.14 1.18
CA VAL A 218 21.63 7.54 0.11
C VAL A 218 22.80 6.80 0.74
N THR A 219 22.90 5.49 0.49
CA THR A 219 23.90 4.62 1.13
C THR A 219 25.03 4.24 0.20
N ALA A 220 24.80 4.18 -1.12
CA ALA A 220 25.84 3.92 -2.10
C ALA A 220 25.52 4.58 -3.45
N ILE A 221 26.56 4.91 -4.20
CA ILE A 221 26.46 5.45 -5.57
C ILE A 221 27.47 4.69 -6.42
N THR A 222 27.01 4.05 -7.49
CA THR A 222 27.88 3.48 -8.51
C THR A 222 27.50 4.05 -9.87
N THR A 223 28.39 3.93 -10.86
CA THR A 223 28.13 4.45 -12.20
C THR A 223 28.44 3.41 -13.26
N LYS A 224 27.62 3.35 -14.30
CA LYS A 224 27.86 2.56 -15.50
C LYS A 224 27.78 3.46 -16.74
N LYS A 225 28.52 3.12 -17.79
CA LYS A 225 28.35 3.76 -19.11
C LYS A 225 27.44 2.89 -19.95
N GLU A 226 26.35 3.47 -20.43
CA GLU A 226 25.36 2.78 -21.26
C GLU A 226 24.94 3.71 -22.39
N SER A 227 25.07 3.25 -23.64
CA SER A 227 24.71 4.02 -24.84
C SER A 227 25.33 5.44 -24.89
N GLY A 228 26.58 5.58 -24.46
CA GLY A 228 27.31 6.86 -24.44
C GLY A 228 26.92 7.80 -23.28
N LYS A 229 25.94 7.43 -22.46
CA LYS A 229 25.52 8.17 -21.26
C LYS A 229 26.12 7.56 -20.01
N THR A 230 26.36 8.39 -19.00
CA THR A 230 26.74 7.92 -17.66
C THR A 230 25.47 7.76 -16.82
N ILE A 231 25.14 6.53 -16.46
CA ILE A 231 24.00 6.20 -15.61
C ILE A 231 24.51 6.05 -14.17
N GLU A 232 23.90 6.78 -13.24
CA GLU A 232 24.09 6.62 -11.81
C GLU A 232 23.11 5.57 -11.28
N MET A 233 23.65 4.63 -10.51
CA MET A 233 22.91 3.67 -9.71
C MET A 233 22.97 4.17 -8.26
N VAL A 234 21.88 4.74 -7.77
CA VAL A 234 21.81 5.34 -6.44
C VAL A 234 21.09 4.39 -5.51
N THR A 235 21.83 3.76 -4.61
CA THR A 235 21.26 2.89 -3.56
C THR A 235 20.73 3.78 -2.45
N LYS A 236 19.45 3.60 -2.14
CA LYS A 236 18.75 4.31 -1.08
C LYS A 236 18.26 3.33 -0.04
N ARG A 237 18.21 3.80 1.20
CA ARG A 237 17.62 3.09 2.33
C ARG A 237 16.45 3.89 2.88
N GLU A 238 15.35 3.20 3.14
CA GLU A 238 14.15 3.72 3.80
C GLU A 238 13.94 3.01 5.13
N LEU A 239 13.52 3.77 6.14
CA LEU A 239 13.12 3.27 7.45
C LEU A 239 11.61 3.34 7.60
N TYR A 240 11.02 2.24 8.07
CA TYR A 240 9.59 2.12 8.30
C TYR A 240 9.22 1.97 9.77
N THR A 241 8.00 2.39 10.08
CA THR A 241 7.42 2.45 11.42
C THR A 241 6.19 1.56 11.46
N PRO A 242 5.98 0.78 12.53
CA PRO A 242 4.85 -0.12 12.64
C PRO A 242 3.53 0.66 12.74
N LEU A 243 2.44 0.06 12.26
CA LEU A 243 1.11 0.64 12.15
C LEU A 243 0.63 1.23 13.48
N LEU A 244 0.95 0.55 14.59
CA LEU A 244 0.57 0.98 15.93
C LEU A 244 1.06 2.40 16.26
N LEU A 245 2.27 2.75 15.81
CA LEU A 245 2.90 4.06 16.05
C LEU A 245 2.51 5.10 14.99
N VAL A 246 2.08 4.67 13.79
CA VAL A 246 1.60 5.59 12.75
C VAL A 246 0.39 6.39 13.22
N ASN A 247 -0.53 5.77 13.97
CA ASN A 247 -1.75 6.44 14.45
C ASN A 247 -1.48 7.58 15.45
N THR A 248 -0.26 7.70 15.99
CA THR A 248 0.14 8.78 16.90
C THR A 248 1.31 9.60 16.35
N SER A 249 1.76 9.31 15.13
CA SER A 249 2.91 9.99 14.54
C SER A 249 2.53 11.40 14.05
N PRO A 250 3.44 12.39 14.19
CA PRO A 250 3.24 13.71 13.62
C PRO A 250 3.38 13.70 12.10
N LEU A 251 2.95 14.78 11.45
CA LEU A 251 3.26 15.02 10.04
C LEU A 251 4.78 15.24 9.83
N PRO A 252 5.30 15.07 8.61
CA PRO A 252 6.68 15.43 8.31
C PRO A 252 7.07 16.84 8.78
N PRO A 253 8.27 17.05 9.34
CA PRO A 253 8.72 18.35 9.85
C PRO A 253 8.57 19.52 8.87
N ASP A 254 8.76 19.27 7.57
CA ASP A 254 8.64 20.29 6.52
C ASP A 254 7.19 20.74 6.26
N MET A 255 6.20 20.01 6.79
CA MET A 255 4.79 20.36 6.78
C MET A 255 4.36 21.09 8.06
N GLN A 256 4.83 20.64 9.23
CA GLN A 256 4.39 21.17 10.54
C GLN A 256 4.56 22.69 10.67
N ASN A 257 5.64 23.24 10.15
CA ASN A 257 5.93 24.68 10.24
C ASN A 257 5.36 25.50 9.06
N ASN A 258 4.50 24.91 8.23
CA ASN A 258 4.01 25.56 7.03
C ASN A 258 2.48 25.47 6.94
N THR A 259 1.80 26.53 7.38
CA THR A 259 0.33 26.63 7.38
C THR A 259 -0.29 26.34 6.00
N ARG A 260 0.38 26.71 4.91
CA ARG A 260 -0.13 26.43 3.55
C ARG A 260 -0.09 24.95 3.22
N LYS A 261 0.92 24.22 3.70
CA LYS A 261 1.01 22.76 3.56
C LYS A 261 0.02 22.06 4.47
N LEU A 262 -0.15 22.53 5.71
CA LEU A 262 -1.15 21.99 6.65
C LEU A 262 -2.57 22.11 6.07
N LYS A 263 -2.91 23.24 5.45
CA LYS A 263 -4.21 23.43 4.76
C LYS A 263 -4.44 22.50 3.56
N LYS A 264 -3.39 21.82 3.07
CA LYS A 264 -3.47 20.84 1.97
C LYS A 264 -3.46 19.39 2.47
N VAL A 265 -3.34 19.17 3.77
CA VAL A 265 -3.48 17.82 4.33
C VAL A 265 -4.92 17.39 4.14
N HIS A 266 -5.09 16.19 3.60
CA HIS A 266 -6.39 15.67 3.24
C HIS A 266 -7.16 15.29 4.52
N PRO A 267 -8.43 15.70 4.67
CA PRO A 267 -9.21 15.41 5.88
C PRO A 267 -9.41 13.90 6.12
N LEU A 268 -9.30 13.07 5.08
CA LEU A 268 -9.29 11.61 5.20
C LEU A 268 -8.22 11.10 6.17
N LEU A 269 -7.05 11.75 6.26
CA LEU A 269 -6.01 11.35 7.22
C LEU A 269 -6.51 11.42 8.66
N THR A 270 -7.26 12.48 8.98
CA THR A 270 -7.88 12.65 10.29
C THR A 270 -8.92 11.57 10.53
N CYS A 271 -9.76 11.28 9.54
CA CYS A 271 -10.86 10.32 9.66
C CYS A 271 -10.37 8.88 9.83
N VAL A 272 -9.35 8.47 9.05
CA VAL A 272 -8.73 7.13 9.19
C VAL A 272 -8.10 6.96 10.57
N ARG A 273 -7.36 7.96 11.07
CA ARG A 273 -6.78 7.91 12.43
C ARG A 273 -7.84 7.88 13.53
N ALA A 274 -8.93 8.63 13.36
CA ALA A 274 -10.05 8.62 14.29
C ALA A 274 -10.77 7.27 14.28
N LEU A 275 -10.94 6.65 13.10
CA LEU A 275 -11.50 5.31 12.95
C LEU A 275 -10.64 4.27 13.66
N TRP A 276 -9.33 4.31 13.50
CA TRP A 276 -8.42 3.41 14.19
C TRP A 276 -8.48 3.55 15.71
N GLU A 277 -8.59 4.78 16.24
CA GLU A 277 -8.80 5.00 17.67
C GLU A 277 -10.17 4.50 18.14
N TYR A 278 -11.21 4.70 17.33
CA TYR A 278 -12.54 4.20 17.60
C TYR A 278 -12.56 2.66 17.66
N GLN A 279 -11.99 1.98 16.68
CA GLN A 279 -11.88 0.52 16.63
C GLN A 279 -11.06 -0.02 17.80
N ARG A 280 -9.94 0.63 18.14
CA ARG A 280 -9.11 0.25 19.29
C ARG A 280 -9.92 0.23 20.60
N ASN A 281 -10.76 1.25 20.81
CA ASN A 281 -11.56 1.40 22.03
C ASN A 281 -12.87 0.58 21.99
N GLY A 282 -13.40 0.32 20.79
CA GLY A 282 -14.67 -0.36 20.56
C GLY A 282 -14.57 -1.83 20.18
N HIS A 283 -13.41 -2.48 20.37
CA HIS A 283 -13.16 -3.87 20.00
C HIS A 283 -13.42 -4.17 18.51
N GLY A 284 -12.92 -3.31 17.63
CA GLY A 284 -12.91 -3.51 16.18
C GLY A 284 -14.17 -3.07 15.43
N VAL A 285 -15.23 -2.62 16.12
CA VAL A 285 -16.48 -2.23 15.48
C VAL A 285 -16.41 -0.87 14.78
N TYR A 286 -17.25 -0.69 13.76
CA TYR A 286 -17.45 0.61 13.12
C TYR A 286 -18.38 1.51 13.94
N PRO A 287 -18.21 2.85 13.88
CA PRO A 287 -19.23 3.78 14.37
C PRO A 287 -20.58 3.50 13.72
N SER A 288 -21.62 3.35 14.53
CA SER A 288 -22.99 3.17 14.04
C SER A 288 -23.66 4.51 13.78
N HIS A 289 -24.87 4.49 13.22
CA HIS A 289 -25.64 5.72 12.97
C HIS A 289 -26.34 6.30 14.22
N THR A 290 -26.07 5.78 15.42
CA THR A 290 -26.64 6.34 16.66
C THR A 290 -26.00 7.69 16.98
N LYS A 291 -26.79 8.59 17.59
CA LYS A 291 -26.32 9.93 17.99
C LYS A 291 -25.05 9.85 18.86
N GLU A 292 -25.00 8.89 19.77
CA GLU A 292 -23.87 8.66 20.68
C GLU A 292 -22.59 8.28 19.91
N HIS A 293 -22.68 7.34 18.97
CA HIS A 293 -21.51 6.88 18.20
C HIS A 293 -21.01 7.99 17.27
N LEU A 294 -21.92 8.74 16.64
CA LEU A 294 -21.57 9.88 15.79
C LEU A 294 -20.90 11.02 16.58
N GLN A 295 -21.37 11.30 17.80
CA GLN A 295 -20.76 12.28 18.70
C GLN A 295 -19.35 11.85 19.12
N LEU A 296 -19.19 10.59 19.55
CA LEU A 296 -17.91 10.04 19.94
C LEU A 296 -16.90 10.09 18.78
N PHE A 297 -17.31 9.66 17.58
CA PHE A 297 -16.42 9.73 16.41
C PHE A 297 -16.02 11.17 16.06
N THR A 298 -16.96 12.11 16.13
CA THR A 298 -16.67 13.54 15.88
C THR A 298 -15.67 14.10 16.88
N GLN A 299 -15.77 13.70 18.16
CA GLN A 299 -14.80 14.06 19.19
C GLN A 299 -13.42 13.51 18.85
N LEU A 300 -13.31 12.20 18.58
CA LEU A 300 -12.04 11.56 18.22
C LEU A 300 -11.42 12.19 16.96
N ALA A 301 -12.22 12.47 15.93
CA ALA A 301 -11.76 13.14 14.73
C ALA A 301 -11.22 14.54 15.04
N THR A 302 -11.89 15.30 15.91
CA THR A 302 -11.42 16.62 16.34
C THR A 302 -10.11 16.54 17.11
N GLU A 303 -9.96 15.54 17.98
CA GLU A 303 -8.73 15.28 18.74
C GLU A 303 -7.57 14.90 17.80
N LYS A 304 -7.77 13.95 16.89
CA LYS A 304 -6.75 13.56 15.90
C LYS A 304 -6.38 14.69 14.94
N HIS A 305 -7.32 15.56 14.60
CA HIS A 305 -7.05 16.75 13.79
C HIS A 305 -6.12 17.73 14.51
N LYS A 306 -6.34 17.93 15.82
CA LYS A 306 -5.50 18.76 16.68
C LYS A 306 -4.12 18.14 16.91
N GLU A 307 -4.03 16.82 17.12
CA GLU A 307 -2.75 16.09 17.23
C GLU A 307 -1.86 16.31 15.99
N LEU A 308 -2.47 16.42 14.80
CA LEU A 308 -1.79 16.71 13.53
C LEU A 308 -1.47 18.20 13.32
N LEU A 309 -1.83 19.08 14.27
CA LEU A 309 -1.70 20.54 14.20
C LEU A 309 -2.45 21.15 13.00
N LEU A 310 -3.55 20.54 12.57
CA LEU A 310 -4.30 20.99 11.40
C LEU A 310 -5.26 22.15 11.74
N PRO A 311 -5.43 23.14 10.84
CA PRO A 311 -6.39 24.22 11.04
C PRO A 311 -7.83 23.67 11.09
N ALA A 312 -8.58 24.03 12.13
CA ALA A 312 -9.91 23.49 12.39
C ALA A 312 -10.90 23.68 11.23
N GLU A 313 -10.72 24.73 10.40
CA GLU A 313 -11.54 24.98 9.22
C GLU A 313 -11.40 23.93 8.12
N THR A 314 -10.37 23.06 8.18
CA THR A 314 -10.11 22.03 7.17
C THR A 314 -10.87 20.72 7.44
N LEU A 315 -11.41 20.53 8.65
CA LEU A 315 -12.26 19.40 8.99
C LEU A 315 -13.74 19.78 8.86
N LYS A 316 -14.31 19.58 7.68
CA LYS A 316 -15.71 19.92 7.40
C LYS A 316 -16.66 18.83 7.89
N ALA A 317 -17.79 19.24 8.48
CA ALA A 317 -18.84 18.33 8.93
C ALA A 317 -19.50 17.51 7.80
N GLU A 318 -19.47 18.01 6.56
CA GLU A 318 -19.93 17.29 5.38
C GLU A 318 -19.01 16.09 5.06
N PHE A 319 -17.69 16.32 5.11
CA PHE A 319 -16.71 15.27 4.88
C PHE A 319 -16.80 14.17 5.95
N LEU A 320 -16.91 14.54 7.23
CA LEU A 320 -17.11 13.57 8.32
C LEU A 320 -18.35 12.68 8.11
N ARG A 321 -19.46 13.28 7.68
CA ARG A 321 -20.69 12.54 7.38
C ARG A 321 -20.52 11.60 6.19
N SER A 322 -19.90 12.07 5.10
CA SER A 322 -19.63 11.22 3.93
C SER A 322 -18.75 10.03 4.31
N PHE A 323 -17.65 10.27 5.03
CA PHE A 323 -16.76 9.22 5.52
C PHE A 323 -17.51 8.15 6.32
N LEU A 324 -18.32 8.56 7.30
CA LEU A 324 -19.11 7.65 8.14
C LEU A 324 -20.15 6.84 7.35
N GLN A 325 -20.75 7.41 6.32
CA GLN A 325 -21.72 6.72 5.46
C GLN A 325 -21.07 5.66 4.58
N ASN A 326 -19.77 5.78 4.30
CA ASN A 326 -19.03 4.88 3.43
C ASN A 326 -18.34 3.72 4.18
N LEU A 327 -18.28 3.76 5.52
CA LEU A 327 -17.60 2.74 6.31
C LEU A 327 -18.12 1.33 6.04
N GLY A 328 -17.18 0.38 5.90
CA GLY A 328 -17.47 -1.03 5.64
C GLY A 328 -18.02 -1.35 4.24
N SER A 329 -18.29 -0.35 3.40
CA SER A 329 -18.76 -0.58 2.03
C SER A 329 -17.59 -0.93 1.10
N GLU A 330 -17.83 -1.83 0.16
CA GLU A 330 -16.86 -2.19 -0.89
C GLU A 330 -17.38 -1.75 -2.25
N LEU A 331 -16.61 -0.90 -2.94
CA LEU A 331 -16.91 -0.47 -4.30
C LEU A 331 -15.85 -1.01 -5.26
N ALA A 332 -16.29 -1.70 -6.31
CA ALA A 332 -15.39 -2.33 -7.29
C ALA A 332 -14.35 -1.37 -7.90
N PRO A 333 -14.68 -0.11 -8.29
CA PRO A 333 -13.69 0.82 -8.83
C PRO A 333 -12.61 1.22 -7.80
N VAL A 334 -13.01 1.36 -6.53
CA VAL A 334 -12.12 1.79 -5.44
C VAL A 334 -11.18 0.65 -5.04
N THR A 335 -11.73 -0.56 -4.88
CA THR A 335 -10.94 -1.77 -4.62
C THR A 335 -10.00 -2.10 -5.77
N ALA A 336 -10.39 -1.86 -7.04
CA ALA A 336 -9.51 -2.01 -8.19
C ALA A 336 -8.34 -1.00 -8.17
N PHE A 337 -8.60 0.26 -7.85
CA PHE A 337 -7.55 1.27 -7.72
C PHE A 337 -6.57 0.89 -6.59
N LEU A 338 -7.08 0.63 -5.40
CA LEU A 338 -6.28 0.29 -4.23
C LEU A 338 -5.51 -1.03 -4.44
N GLY A 339 -6.18 -2.05 -4.97
CA GLY A 339 -5.59 -3.36 -5.27
C GLY A 339 -4.48 -3.30 -6.31
N GLY A 340 -4.68 -2.53 -7.39
CA GLY A 340 -3.65 -2.29 -8.38
C GLY A 340 -2.44 -1.55 -7.80
N GLN A 341 -2.69 -0.49 -7.03
CA GLN A 341 -1.61 0.32 -6.43
C GLN A 341 -0.80 -0.46 -5.39
N LEU A 342 -1.46 -1.22 -4.51
CA LEU A 342 -0.79 -2.05 -3.51
C LEU A 342 0.04 -3.15 -4.19
N ALA A 343 -0.55 -3.88 -5.15
CA ALA A 343 0.17 -4.93 -5.86
C ALA A 343 1.38 -4.38 -6.63
N GLN A 344 1.26 -3.21 -7.25
CA GLN A 344 2.38 -2.55 -7.92
C GLN A 344 3.51 -2.19 -6.94
N ASP A 345 3.17 -1.69 -5.74
CA ASP A 345 4.17 -1.37 -4.73
C ASP A 345 4.90 -2.63 -4.22
N VAL A 346 4.15 -3.73 -4.02
CA VAL A 346 4.73 -5.05 -3.68
C VAL A 346 5.71 -5.53 -4.77
N ILE A 347 5.33 -5.44 -6.05
CA ILE A 347 6.19 -5.80 -7.17
C ILE A 347 7.47 -4.94 -7.18
N ASN A 348 7.32 -3.64 -6.90
CA ASN A 348 8.45 -2.71 -6.81
C ASN A 348 9.40 -3.07 -5.66
N VAL A 349 8.87 -3.42 -4.49
CA VAL A 349 9.63 -3.86 -3.32
C VAL A 349 10.37 -5.17 -3.59
N LEU A 350 9.73 -6.14 -4.23
CA LEU A 350 10.38 -7.39 -4.65
C LEU A 350 11.51 -7.11 -5.67
N GLY A 351 11.27 -6.22 -6.63
CA GLY A 351 12.24 -5.82 -7.62
C GLY A 351 13.44 -5.04 -7.07
N LYS A 352 13.21 -4.22 -6.01
CA LYS A 352 14.16 -3.26 -5.41
C LYS A 352 14.63 -2.17 -6.38
N ARG A 353 13.77 -1.71 -7.29
CA ARG A 353 14.13 -0.76 -8.38
C ARG A 353 13.47 0.61 -8.29
N GLU A 354 12.46 0.76 -7.46
CA GLU A 354 11.70 2.01 -7.33
C GLU A 354 11.55 2.41 -5.87
N GLN A 355 11.16 3.67 -5.65
CA GLN A 355 10.84 4.13 -4.31
C GLN A 355 9.46 3.58 -3.92
N PRO A 356 9.35 2.79 -2.84
CA PRO A 356 8.07 2.30 -2.33
C PRO A 356 7.24 3.40 -1.65
N ILE A 357 5.95 3.10 -1.42
CA ILE A 357 5.06 3.92 -0.58
C ILE A 357 5.68 4.10 0.82
N GLN A 358 5.70 5.35 1.31
CA GLN A 358 6.27 5.71 2.62
C GLN A 358 5.33 6.68 3.36
N ASN A 359 4.57 6.23 4.35
CA ASN A 359 4.17 4.84 4.60
C ASN A 359 2.66 4.66 4.61
N LEU A 360 1.88 5.75 4.57
CA LEU A 360 0.43 5.72 4.49
C LEU A 360 -0.04 6.48 3.25
N MET A 361 -0.50 5.74 2.25
CA MET A 361 -1.24 6.29 1.13
C MET A 361 -2.73 6.27 1.45
N LEU A 362 -3.42 7.37 1.20
CA LEU A 362 -4.87 7.44 1.25
C LEU A 362 -5.43 7.45 -0.16
N PHE A 363 -6.70 7.09 -0.30
CA PHE A 363 -7.44 7.28 -1.52
C PHE A 363 -8.80 7.90 -1.22
N ASP A 364 -9.10 8.97 -1.93
CA ASP A 364 -10.41 9.60 -2.01
C ASP A 364 -10.90 9.50 -3.45
N GLY A 365 -11.90 8.65 -3.68
CA GLY A 365 -12.50 8.42 -4.98
C GLY A 365 -13.48 9.53 -5.41
N GLU A 366 -13.95 10.38 -4.51
CA GLU A 366 -14.78 11.55 -4.88
C GLU A 366 -13.91 12.58 -5.60
N ASP A 367 -12.71 12.83 -5.07
CA ASP A 367 -11.74 13.78 -5.65
C ASP A 367 -10.68 13.12 -6.54
N SER A 368 -10.70 11.78 -6.67
CA SER A 368 -9.66 10.99 -7.33
C SER A 368 -8.25 11.33 -6.82
N ALA A 369 -8.12 11.51 -5.51
CA ALA A 369 -6.89 11.95 -4.86
C ALA A 369 -6.20 10.80 -4.12
N GLY A 370 -4.88 10.68 -4.31
CA GLY A 370 -4.05 9.63 -3.68
C GLY A 370 -2.88 10.18 -2.86
N PRO A 371 -3.09 10.99 -1.81
CA PRO A 371 -1.99 11.59 -1.07
C PRO A 371 -1.24 10.54 -0.23
N ILE A 372 0.08 10.69 -0.15
CA ILE A 372 0.97 9.83 0.65
C ILE A 372 1.55 10.66 1.80
N TYR A 373 1.49 10.10 3.02
CA TYR A 373 2.04 10.68 4.23
C TYR A 373 3.09 9.76 4.85
N ALA A 374 4.31 10.28 5.02
CA ALA A 374 5.38 9.61 5.75
C ALA A 374 5.22 9.88 7.24
N LEU A 375 4.59 8.95 7.95
CA LEU A 375 4.21 9.10 9.35
C LEU A 375 5.13 8.25 10.24
N HIS A 376 5.96 8.94 11.01
CA HIS A 376 6.95 8.34 11.89
C HIS A 376 6.95 9.06 13.24
N PRO A 377 7.28 8.40 14.36
CA PRO A 377 7.30 8.97 15.71
C PRO A 377 8.52 9.88 15.93
N ILE A 378 8.76 10.77 14.98
CA ILE A 378 9.85 11.74 14.96
C ILE A 378 9.23 13.09 15.28
N PHE A 379 9.23 13.41 16.57
CA PHE A 379 8.72 14.66 17.08
C PHE A 379 9.81 15.72 16.96
N LEU A 380 9.44 16.91 16.47
CA LEU A 380 10.32 18.08 16.57
C LEU A 380 10.63 18.31 18.05
N SER A 381 11.86 18.71 18.36
CA SER A 381 12.28 18.97 19.74
C SER A 381 11.65 20.27 20.27
N GLU A 382 10.35 20.25 20.47
CA GLU A 382 9.60 21.10 21.39
C GLU A 382 8.66 20.14 22.10
N ALA A 383 8.83 19.99 23.43
CA ALA A 383 7.96 19.13 24.22
C ALA A 383 6.49 19.45 23.89
N PRO A 384 5.59 18.45 23.75
CA PRO A 384 4.18 18.75 23.59
C PRO A 384 3.73 19.63 24.77
N PRO A 385 2.87 20.63 24.57
CA PRO A 385 2.28 21.35 25.68
C PRO A 385 1.64 20.30 26.60
N VAL A 386 2.15 20.22 27.82
CA VAL A 386 1.57 19.40 28.88
C VAL A 386 0.10 19.79 28.94
N ALA A 387 -0.80 18.86 28.60
CA ALA A 387 -2.22 19.09 28.76
C ALA A 387 -2.46 19.48 30.23
N PRO A 388 -3.17 20.59 30.51
CA PRO A 388 -3.43 20.95 31.89
C PRO A 388 -4.18 19.78 32.55
N VAL A 389 -3.59 19.25 33.62
CA VAL A 389 -4.28 18.31 34.51
C VAL A 389 -5.50 19.06 35.01
N VAL A 390 -6.68 18.63 34.57
CA VAL A 390 -7.95 19.13 35.12
C VAL A 390 -7.95 18.75 36.60
N PRO A 391 -7.99 19.70 37.55
CA PRO A 391 -8.11 19.36 38.94
C PRO A 391 -9.43 18.61 39.13
N ALA A 392 -9.35 17.42 39.71
CA ALA A 392 -10.53 16.70 40.19
C ALA A 392 -11.10 17.47 41.38
N ASP A 393 -11.84 18.53 41.11
CA ASP A 393 -12.81 19.17 42.02
C ASP A 393 -13.49 20.33 41.27
N SER A 394 -14.58 20.04 40.58
CA SER A 394 -15.59 21.05 40.27
C SER A 394 -16.95 20.39 40.37
N ALA A 395 -17.62 20.65 41.50
CA ALA A 395 -18.98 20.21 41.77
C ALA A 395 -19.92 20.67 40.65
N ILE A 396 -20.63 19.70 40.06
CA ILE A 396 -21.71 19.95 39.11
C ILE A 396 -22.92 20.45 39.89
N THR A 397 -23.23 21.74 39.79
CA THR A 397 -24.52 22.26 40.22
C THR A 397 -25.50 22.12 39.07
N VAL A 398 -26.50 21.25 39.25
CA VAL A 398 -27.63 21.08 38.33
C VAL A 398 -28.60 22.25 38.53
N VAL A 399 -28.91 22.97 37.44
CA VAL A 399 -30.16 23.73 37.27
C VAL A 399 -30.70 23.47 35.88
#